data_AF-A0A357KLI2-F1
#
_entry.id   AF-A0A357KLI2-F1
#
_cell.length_a   1.000
_cell.length_b   1.000
_cell.length_c   1.000
_cell.angle_alpha   90.00
_cell.angle_beta   90.00
_cell.angle_gamma   90.00
#
_symmetry.space_group_name_H-M   'P 1'
#
loop_
_entity.id
_entity.type
_entity.pdbx_description
1 polymer ?
#
loop_
_entity_poly.entity_id
_entity_poly.type
_entity_poly.pdbx_seq_one_letter_code
_entity_poly.pdbx_strand_id
1 'polypeptide(L)'
;MLIGTPEVLEQRKLFDKMPGVSFGNLCFGFLPAFKNGADGETHIAINDDGSIALAHNLDNLPLEWVKNWDDKGRACELLETISAGFMRGTDFYTLDDIRDCLQDD
;
A
#
# COMPACT_ATOMS: atom_id res chain seq x y z
N MET A 1 14.30 12.99 -4.80
CA MET A 1 12.97 13.15 -5.39
C MET A 1 12.32 11.77 -5.30
N LEU A 2 11.36 11.56 -4.38
CA LEU A 2 10.68 10.27 -4.26
C LEU A 2 9.62 10.24 -5.35
N ILE A 3 9.85 9.47 -6.42
CA ILE A 3 8.83 9.20 -7.42
C ILE A 3 7.92 8.13 -6.81
N GLY A 4 6.95 8.57 -6.00
CA GLY A 4 5.80 7.75 -5.67
C GLY A 4 4.79 7.88 -6.80
N THR A 5 4.02 6.83 -7.07
CA THR A 5 2.86 6.95 -7.94
C THR A 5 1.92 8.05 -7.38
N PRO A 6 1.11 8.70 -8.24
CA PRO A 6 0.21 9.76 -7.80
C PRO A 6 -0.68 9.35 -6.62
N GLU A 7 -1.11 8.09 -6.56
CA GLU A 7 -1.94 7.57 -5.47
C GLU A 7 -1.23 7.62 -4.10
N VAL A 8 0.04 7.20 -4.04
CA VAL A 8 0.84 7.17 -2.79
C VAL A 8 1.06 8.59 -2.24
N LEU A 9 1.24 9.56 -3.13
CA LEU A 9 1.45 10.95 -2.75
C LEU A 9 0.16 11.62 -2.24
N GLU A 10 -0.99 11.30 -2.82
CA GLU A 10 -2.29 11.82 -2.35
C GLU A 10 -2.68 11.24 -0.99
N GLN A 11 -2.44 9.94 -0.76
CA GLN A 11 -2.66 9.33 0.56
C GLN A 11 -1.82 10.02 1.65
N ARG A 12 -0.52 10.25 1.39
CA ARG A 12 0.37 10.97 2.33
C ARG A 12 -0.16 12.36 2.72
N LYS A 13 -0.65 13.15 1.76
CA LYS A 13 -1.19 14.49 2.02
C LYS A 13 -2.45 14.46 2.89
N LEU A 14 -3.27 13.43 2.77
CA LEU A 14 -4.46 13.26 3.60
C LEU A 14 -4.08 12.94 5.05
N PHE A 15 -3.06 12.11 5.25
CA PHE A 15 -2.54 11.77 6.58
C PHE A 15 -1.94 12.99 7.31
N ASP A 16 -1.09 13.78 6.65
CA ASP A 16 -0.43 14.95 7.26
C ASP A 16 -1.43 16.02 7.75
N LYS A 17 -2.66 16.04 7.21
CA LYS A 17 -3.71 17.01 7.55
C LYS A 17 -4.59 16.62 8.74
N MET A 18 -4.39 15.45 9.36
CA MET A 18 -5.21 14.98 10.48
C MET A 18 -4.42 14.88 11.79
N PRO A 19 -4.23 15.98 12.55
CA PRO A 19 -3.55 15.92 13.83
C PRO A 19 -4.47 15.29 14.88
N GLY A 20 -4.05 14.20 15.52
CA GLY A 20 -4.76 13.61 16.66
C GLY A 20 -5.76 12.51 16.33
N VAL A 21 -5.75 11.97 15.11
CA VAL A 21 -6.36 10.65 14.86
C VAL A 21 -5.44 9.61 15.50
N SER A 22 -5.80 9.17 16.70
CA SER A 22 -5.32 7.91 17.24
C SER A 22 -5.50 6.84 16.16
N PHE A 23 -4.46 6.06 15.91
CA PHE A 23 -4.37 4.70 15.38
C PHE A 23 -5.65 3.84 15.22
N GLY A 24 -6.76 4.15 15.90
CA GLY A 24 -8.08 3.55 15.70
C GLY A 24 -8.58 3.59 14.26
N ASN A 25 -7.95 4.38 13.37
CA ASN A 25 -8.14 4.33 11.92
C ASN A 25 -7.17 3.39 11.16
N LEU A 26 -6.79 2.28 11.78
CA LEU A 26 -6.95 0.94 11.19
C LEU A 26 -8.42 0.67 10.70
N CYS A 27 -9.20 1.71 10.41
CA CYS A 27 -10.64 1.77 10.62
C CYS A 27 -11.35 0.85 9.64
N PHE A 28 -12.04 -0.15 10.18
CA PHE A 28 -12.66 -1.31 9.53
C PHE A 28 -11.75 -2.52 9.21
N GLY A 29 -10.46 -2.48 9.54
CA GLY A 29 -9.57 -3.64 9.45
C GLY A 29 -8.86 -3.82 8.11
N PHE A 30 -8.65 -2.73 7.38
CA PHE A 30 -7.92 -2.70 6.11
C PHE A 30 -6.45 -2.31 6.33
N LEU A 31 -5.54 -3.17 5.90
CA LEU A 31 -4.08 -2.99 5.99
C LEU A 31 -3.50 -2.75 4.59
N PRO A 32 -2.68 -1.71 4.37
CA PRO A 32 -2.07 -1.49 3.06
C PRO A 32 -1.28 -2.73 2.60
N ALA A 33 -1.48 -3.14 1.36
CA ALA A 33 -0.88 -4.35 0.80
C ALA A 33 -0.69 -4.24 -0.72
N PHE A 34 0.07 -5.19 -1.26
CA PHE A 34 0.34 -5.35 -2.67
C PHE A 34 0.03 -6.79 -3.08
N LYS A 35 -0.58 -6.97 -4.24
CA LYS A 35 -0.88 -8.29 -4.79
C LYS A 35 -0.29 -8.44 -6.18
N ASN A 36 0.39 -9.55 -6.42
CA ASN A 36 0.84 -9.93 -7.73
C ASN A 36 -0.31 -10.61 -8.50
N GLY A 37 -0.68 -10.03 -9.64
CA GLY A 37 -1.70 -10.58 -10.52
C GLY A 37 -1.26 -11.84 -11.27
N ALA A 38 0.04 -12.15 -11.31
CA ALA A 38 0.54 -13.33 -12.02
C ALA A 38 0.29 -14.65 -11.27
N ASP A 39 0.45 -14.66 -9.96
CA ASP A 39 0.37 -15.84 -9.08
C ASP A 39 -0.63 -15.68 -7.92
N GLY A 40 -1.11 -14.45 -7.67
CA GLY A 40 -2.00 -14.13 -6.56
C GLY A 40 -1.30 -13.89 -5.23
N GLU A 41 0.04 -13.94 -5.18
CA GLU A 41 0.79 -13.68 -3.96
C GLU A 41 0.54 -12.27 -3.45
N THR A 42 0.40 -12.12 -2.13
CA THR A 42 0.03 -10.86 -1.50
C THR A 42 0.95 -10.55 -0.33
N HIS A 43 1.46 -9.32 -0.27
CA HIS A 43 2.34 -8.84 0.78
C HIS A 43 1.76 -7.58 1.44
N ILE A 44 1.73 -7.57 2.76
CA ILE A 44 1.36 -6.37 3.53
C ILE A 44 2.52 -5.38 3.44
N ALA A 45 2.20 -4.10 3.27
CA ALA A 45 3.19 -3.04 3.33
C ALA A 45 3.77 -2.94 4.75
N ILE A 46 5.09 -3.06 4.88
CA ILE A 46 5.79 -3.00 6.16
C ILE A 46 6.90 -1.96 6.11
N ASN A 47 7.08 -1.23 7.19
CA ASN A 47 8.19 -0.29 7.36
C ASN A 47 9.52 -1.05 7.47
N ASP A 48 10.64 -0.33 7.29
CA ASP A 48 12.00 -0.89 7.45
C ASP A 48 12.26 -1.53 8.82
N ASP A 49 11.51 -1.15 9.86
CA ASP A 49 11.59 -1.73 11.20
C ASP A 49 10.72 -2.99 11.38
N GLY A 50 10.02 -3.43 10.32
CA GLY A 50 9.12 -4.59 10.32
C GLY A 50 7.72 -4.30 10.87
N SER A 51 7.42 -3.08 11.28
CA SER A 51 6.06 -2.68 11.68
C SER A 51 5.14 -2.55 10.46
N ILE A 52 3.85 -2.76 10.64
CA ILE A 52 2.87 -2.57 9.56
C ILE A 52 2.85 -1.09 9.15
N ALA A 53 3.01 -0.85 7.85
CA ALA A 53 2.98 0.49 7.31
C ALA A 53 1.56 1.07 7.34
N LEU A 54 1.45 2.36 7.68
CA LEU A 54 0.17 3.09 7.64
C LEU A 54 -0.20 3.55 6.23
N ALA A 55 0.72 3.43 5.28
CA ALA A 55 0.55 3.76 3.88
C ALA A 55 1.37 2.79 3.01
N HIS A 56 1.05 2.73 1.72
CA HIS A 56 1.82 1.96 0.75
C HIS A 56 3.26 2.47 0.65
N ASN A 57 4.20 1.67 1.14
CA ASN A 57 5.62 1.82 0.89
C ASN A 57 6.10 0.64 0.01
N LEU A 58 7.16 0.87 -0.74
CA LEU A 58 7.76 -0.18 -1.59
C LEU A 58 8.87 -0.95 -0.86
N ASP A 59 9.10 -0.57 0.40
CA ASP A 59 10.15 -1.11 1.23
C ASP A 59 9.79 -2.55 1.63
N ASN A 60 10.79 -3.43 1.67
CA ASN A 60 10.67 -4.85 2.04
C ASN A 60 9.73 -5.70 1.15
N LEU A 61 9.37 -5.23 -0.04
CA LEU A 61 8.71 -6.07 -1.03
C LEU A 61 9.70 -7.10 -1.62
N PRO A 62 9.21 -8.24 -2.12
CA PRO A 62 10.03 -9.19 -2.87
C PRO A 62 10.82 -8.49 -3.98
N LEU A 63 12.13 -8.75 -4.06
CA LEU A 63 13.01 -8.08 -5.04
C LEU A 63 12.54 -8.32 -6.48
N GLU A 64 11.93 -9.47 -6.74
CA GLU A 64 11.41 -9.85 -8.06
C GLU A 64 10.19 -9.03 -8.49
N TRP A 65 9.49 -8.38 -7.55
CA TRP A 65 8.37 -7.50 -7.85
C TRP A 65 8.82 -6.10 -8.27
N VAL A 66 10.09 -5.75 -8.02
CA VAL A 66 10.63 -4.42 -8.28
C VAL A 66 11.20 -4.35 -9.69
N LYS A 67 10.60 -3.51 -10.52
CA LYS A 67 11.01 -3.24 -11.89
C LYS A 67 12.21 -2.30 -11.96
N ASN A 68 12.28 -1.32 -11.05
CA ASN A 68 13.35 -0.33 -11.04
C ASN A 68 13.74 0.10 -9.61
N TRP A 69 15.00 0.45 -9.46
CA TRP A 69 15.63 0.85 -8.20
C TRP A 69 16.24 2.25 -8.33
N ASP A 70 16.20 3.06 -7.27
CA ASP A 70 16.89 4.34 -7.23
C ASP A 70 18.40 4.18 -6.95
N ASP A 71 19.17 5.26 -7.10
CA ASP A 71 20.63 5.28 -6.86
C ASP A 71 21.02 4.95 -5.40
N LYS A 72 20.04 4.85 -4.49
CA LYS A 72 20.22 4.49 -3.09
C LYS A 72 19.77 3.05 -2.79
N GLY A 73 19.41 2.27 -3.80
CA GLY A 73 18.97 0.88 -3.67
C GLY A 73 17.54 0.74 -3.14
N ARG A 74 16.69 1.77 -3.28
CA ARG A 74 15.29 1.69 -2.89
C ARG A 74 14.41 1.43 -4.09
N ALA A 75 13.40 0.58 -3.92
CA ALA A 75 12.43 0.31 -4.96
C ALA A 75 11.71 1.62 -5.35
N CYS A 76 11.66 1.90 -6.65
CA CYS A 76 11.00 3.11 -7.18
C CYS A 76 9.93 2.78 -8.22
N GLU A 77 9.92 1.57 -8.76
CA GLU A 77 8.90 1.10 -9.70
C GLU A 77 8.66 -0.39 -9.48
N LEU A 78 7.39 -0.81 -9.45
CA LEU A 78 6.99 -2.22 -9.40
C LEU A 78 6.67 -2.76 -10.80
N LEU A 79 6.65 -4.08 -10.94
CA LEU A 79 6.12 -4.74 -12.14
C LEU A 79 4.65 -4.34 -12.34
N GLU A 80 4.22 -4.26 -13.60
CA GLU A 80 2.84 -3.90 -13.98
C GLU A 80 1.81 -4.92 -13.48
N THR A 81 2.25 -6.13 -13.14
CA THR A 81 1.40 -7.16 -12.54
C THR A 81 1.09 -6.89 -11.07
N ILE A 82 1.80 -5.97 -10.41
CA ILE A 82 1.61 -5.69 -8.99
C ILE A 82 0.59 -4.59 -8.80
N SER A 83 -0.48 -4.91 -8.08
CA SER A 83 -1.54 -3.97 -7.72
C SER A 83 -1.43 -3.55 -6.27
N ALA A 84 -1.52 -2.24 -6.01
CA ALA A 84 -1.66 -1.70 -4.67
C ALA A 84 -3.12 -1.79 -4.20
N GLY A 85 -3.33 -2.21 -2.95
CA GLY A 85 -4.65 -2.34 -2.35
C GLY A 85 -4.57 -2.55 -0.85
N PHE A 86 -5.54 -3.25 -0.28
CA PHE A 86 -5.67 -3.42 1.15
C PHE A 86 -6.09 -4.83 1.50
N MET A 87 -5.47 -5.40 2.52
CA MET A 87 -5.88 -6.66 3.13
C MET A 87 -6.92 -6.41 4.21
N ARG A 88 -8.00 -7.17 4.22
CA ARG A 88 -8.91 -7.28 5.36
C ARG A 88 -9.15 -8.74 5.66
N GLY A 89 -8.62 -9.21 6.79
CA GLY A 89 -8.56 -10.64 7.07
C GLY A 89 -7.66 -11.35 6.05
N THR A 90 -8.23 -12.27 5.26
CA THR A 90 -7.52 -13.03 4.22
C THR A 90 -7.77 -12.50 2.81
N ASP A 91 -8.64 -11.49 2.67
CA ASP A 91 -9.09 -11.00 1.38
C ASP A 91 -8.38 -9.70 1.01
N PHE A 92 -8.07 -9.55 -0.27
CA PHE A 92 -7.45 -8.37 -0.86
C PHE A 92 -8.51 -7.53 -1.57
N TYR A 93 -8.50 -6.23 -1.30
CA TYR A 93 -9.41 -5.24 -1.86
C TYR A 93 -8.61 -4.13 -2.53
N THR A 94 -9.00 -3.74 -3.72
CA THR A 94 -8.55 -2.50 -4.33
C THR A 94 -9.25 -1.30 -3.69
N LEU A 95 -8.76 -0.09 -3.96
CA LEU A 95 -9.44 1.13 -3.49
C LEU A 95 -10.83 1.27 -4.10
N ASP A 96 -11.03 0.83 -5.36
CA ASP A 96 -12.33 0.81 -6.01
C ASP A 96 -13.29 -0.17 -5.30
N ASP A 97 -12.83 -1.38 -4.95
CA ASP A 97 -13.65 -2.35 -4.22
C ASP A 97 -14.15 -1.80 -2.87
N ILE A 98 -13.28 -1.08 -2.16
CA ILE A 98 -13.62 -0.43 -0.89
C ILE A 98 -14.63 0.69 -1.12
N ARG A 99 -14.43 1.51 -2.16
CA ARG A 99 -15.33 2.61 -2.48
C ARG A 99 -16.73 2.11 -2.80
N ASP A 100 -16.84 1.04 -3.57
CA ASP A 100 -18.12 0.44 -3.93
C ASP A 100 -18.81 -0.13 -2.68
N CYS A 101 -18.06 -0.78 -1.77
CA CYS A 101 -18.59 -1.23 -0.47
C CYS A 101 -19.12 -0.11 0.44
N LEU A 102 -18.64 1.14 0.27
CA LEU A 102 -19.08 2.29 1.07
C LEU A 102 -20.27 3.04 0.45
N GLN A 103 -20.69 2.69 -0.77
CA GLN A 103 -21.84 3.32 -1.45
C GLN A 103 -23.17 2.57 -1.25
N ASP A 104 -23.12 1.35 -0.68
CA ASP A 104 -24.29 0.51 -0.41
C ASP A 104 -24.94 0.75 0.98
N ASP A 105 -24.52 1.77 1.74
CA ASP A 105 -25.06 2.18 3.06
C ASP A 105 -25.87 3.50 3.02
#